data_AF-A0A3C0BIG1-F1
#
_entry.id   AF-A0A3C0BIG1-F1
#
_cell.length_a   1.000
_cell.length_b   1.000
_cell.length_c   1.000
_cell.angle_alpha   90.00
_cell.angle_beta   90.00
_cell.angle_gamma   90.00
#
_symmetry.space_group_name_H-M   'P 1'
#
loop_
_entity.id
_entity.type
_entity.pdbx_description
1 polymer ?
#
loop_
_entity_poly.entity_id
_entity_poly.type
_entity_poly.pdbx_seq_one_letter_code
_entity_poly.pdbx_strand_id
1 'polypeptide(L)'
;VVNVFSDIVSYIRLWAVALAGSAISGTVNQMAGQMWGHAVLFLAFVVLLAFGHGLNIMLNVLSVIVHGVRLNTLEFSSHLGMAWSGYKYQPFSETVNN
;
A
#
# COMPACT_ATOMS: atom_id res chain seq x y z
N VAL A 1 -0.20 -21.26 17.87
CA VAL A 1 -0.34 -21.75 16.47
C VAL A 1 -0.96 -20.70 15.55
N VAL A 2 -2.10 -20.09 15.91
CA VAL A 2 -2.77 -19.07 15.07
C VAL A 2 -1.92 -17.81 14.82
N ASN A 3 -1.09 -17.40 15.80
CA ASN A 3 -0.20 -16.25 15.66
C ASN A 3 0.84 -16.44 14.54
N VAL A 4 1.46 -17.62 14.44
CA VAL A 4 2.47 -17.92 13.42
C VAL A 4 1.88 -17.85 12.00
N PHE A 5 0.65 -18.35 11.81
CA PHE A 5 -0.05 -18.20 10.53
C PHE A 5 -0.38 -16.74 10.22
N SER A 6 -0.79 -15.95 11.22
CA SER A 6 -1.02 -14.52 11.07
C SER A 6 0.26 -13.78 10.65
N ASP A 7 1.40 -14.14 11.25
CA ASP A 7 2.70 -13.56 10.95
C ASP A 7 3.09 -13.86 9.49
N ILE A 8 3.00 -15.12 9.05
CA ILE A 8 3.31 -15.53 7.67
C ILE A 8 2.42 -14.79 6.65
N VAL A 9 1.12 -14.66 6.90
CA VAL A 9 0.18 -13.94 6.02
C VAL A 9 0.46 -12.43 6.02
N SER A 10 1.03 -11.89 7.09
CA SER A 10 1.52 -10.51 7.10
C SER A 10 2.69 -10.29 6.15
N TYR A 11 3.66 -11.22 6.13
CA TYR A 11 4.86 -11.11 5.29
C TYR A 11 4.62 -11.42 3.81
N ILE A 12 3.74 -12.37 3.47
CA ILE A 12 3.47 -12.73 2.07
C ILE A 12 2.88 -11.57 1.26
N ARG A 13 2.24 -10.60 1.93
CA ARG A 13 1.61 -9.45 1.27
C ARG A 13 2.65 -8.46 0.72
N LEU A 14 3.71 -8.21 1.47
CA LEU A 14 4.87 -7.43 1.03
C LEU A 14 5.61 -8.11 -0.12
N TRP A 15 5.65 -9.45 -0.10
CA TRP A 15 6.20 -10.22 -1.22
C TRP A 15 5.32 -10.13 -2.48
N ALA A 16 3.99 -10.26 -2.32
CA ALA A 16 3.04 -10.21 -3.43
C ALA A 16 3.05 -8.86 -4.15
N VAL A 17 3.14 -7.76 -3.41
CA VAL A 17 3.21 -6.42 -4.01
C VAL A 17 4.55 -6.16 -4.70
N ALA A 18 5.66 -6.67 -4.16
CA ALA A 18 6.96 -6.58 -4.81
C ALA A 18 6.98 -7.37 -6.14
N LEU A 19 6.40 -8.57 -6.16
CA LEU A 19 6.22 -9.34 -7.38
C LEU A 19 5.35 -8.62 -8.41
N ALA A 20 4.21 -8.06 -7.98
CA ALA A 20 3.35 -7.28 -8.85
C ALA A 20 4.10 -6.07 -9.45
N GLY A 21 4.91 -5.37 -8.64
CA GLY A 21 5.77 -4.29 -9.10
C GLY A 21 6.82 -4.73 -10.11
N SER A 22 7.45 -5.90 -9.92
CA SER A 22 8.40 -6.45 -10.89
C SER A 22 7.74 -6.81 -12.23
N ALA A 23 6.52 -7.36 -12.19
CA ALA A 23 5.76 -7.69 -13.39
C ALA A 23 5.37 -6.43 -14.16
N ILE A 24 4.91 -5.38 -13.47
CA ILE A 24 4.59 -4.07 -14.07
C ILE A 24 5.85 -3.44 -14.69
N SER A 25 6.99 -3.49 -14.01
CA SER A 25 8.24 -3.00 -14.61
C SER A 25 8.64 -3.78 -15.86
N GLY A 26 8.43 -5.09 -15.86
CA GLY A 26 8.70 -5.95 -17.00
C GLY A 26 7.83 -5.62 -18.20
N THR A 27 6.53 -5.40 -17.99
CA THR A 27 5.61 -5.03 -19.08
C THR A 27 5.89 -3.63 -19.62
N VAL A 28 6.19 -2.65 -18.76
CA VAL A 28 6.60 -1.30 -19.18
C VAL A 28 7.87 -1.37 -20.03
N ASN A 29 8.89 -2.13 -19.60
CA ASN A 29 10.13 -2.29 -20.36
C ASN A 29 9.91 -3.01 -21.69
N GLN A 30 9.03 -4.01 -21.75
CA GLN A 30 8.73 -4.73 -22.98
C GLN A 30 8.00 -3.84 -23.99
N MET A 31 7.03 -3.05 -23.54
CA MET A 31 6.34 -2.06 -24.36
C MET A 31 7.31 -0.97 -24.84
N ALA A 32 8.19 -0.49 -23.95
CA ALA A 32 9.20 0.51 -24.27
C ALA A 32 10.25 0.00 -25.28
N GLY A 33 10.69 -1.25 -25.14
CA GLY A 33 11.64 -1.89 -26.06
C GLY A 33 11.11 -2.05 -27.49
N GLN A 34 9.80 -2.29 -27.67
CA GLN A 34 9.17 -2.34 -28.99
C GLN A 34 9.07 -0.98 -29.69
N MET A 35 9.14 0.12 -28.93
CA MET A 35 9.11 1.49 -29.45
C MET A 35 10.50 2.05 -29.78
N TRP A 36 11.56 1.32 -29.40
CA TRP A 36 12.95 1.70 -29.65
C TRP A 36 13.28 1.59 -31.16
N GLY A 37 13.64 2.72 -31.79
CA GLY A 37 14.02 2.78 -33.21
C GLY A 37 13.06 3.57 -34.11
N HIS A 38 11.88 3.94 -33.62
CA HIS A 38 10.97 4.85 -34.33
C HIS A 38 11.08 6.28 -33.77
N ALA A 39 11.70 7.20 -34.52
CA ALA A 39 11.91 8.59 -34.09
C ALA A 39 10.60 9.32 -33.70
N VAL A 40 9.48 8.96 -34.34
CA VAL A 40 8.15 9.52 -34.06
C VAL A 40 7.61 9.08 -32.69
N LEU A 41 8.04 7.92 -32.19
CA LEU A 41 7.57 7.34 -30.92
C LEU A 41 8.48 7.65 -29.74
N PHE A 42 9.59 8.38 -29.95
CA PHE A 42 10.55 8.70 -28.88
C PHE A 42 9.92 9.49 -27.73
N LEU A 43 9.07 10.48 -28.04
CA LEU A 43 8.38 11.26 -27.01
C LEU A 43 7.42 10.38 -26.20
N ALA A 44 6.67 9.49 -26.87
CA ALA A 44 5.76 8.56 -26.23
C ALA A 44 6.50 7.51 -25.38
N PHE A 45 7.68 7.06 -25.83
CA PHE A 45 8.57 6.16 -25.08
C PHE A 45 9.06 6.79 -23.78
N VAL A 46 9.53 8.04 -23.82
CA VAL A 46 10.00 8.76 -22.62
C VAL A 46 8.87 8.95 -21.61
N VAL A 47 7.68 9.33 -22.08
CA VAL A 47 6.50 9.49 -21.22
C VAL A 47 6.08 8.15 -20.61
N LEU A 48 6.05 7.07 -21.41
CA LEU A 48 5.68 5.73 -20.94
C LEU A 48 6.64 5.22 -19.86
N LEU A 49 7.95 5.39 -20.05
CA LEU A 49 8.95 4.99 -19.04
C LEU A 49 8.84 5.82 -17.77
N ALA A 50 8.78 7.16 -17.90
CA ALA A 50 8.68 8.04 -16.74
C ALA A 50 7.40 7.77 -15.94
N PHE A 51 6.26 7.61 -16.62
CA PHE A 51 4.98 7.34 -16.01
C PHE A 51 4.90 5.91 -15.43
N GLY A 52 5.35 4.91 -16.18
CA GLY A 52 5.35 3.51 -15.77
C GLY A 52 6.22 3.25 -14.55
N HIS A 53 7.46 3.77 -14.53
CA HIS A 53 8.32 3.69 -13.35
C HIS A 53 7.82 4.55 -12.20
N GLY A 54 7.31 5.76 -12.49
CA GLY A 54 6.73 6.65 -11.47
C GLY A 54 5.56 6.00 -10.74
N LEU A 55 4.61 5.40 -11.48
CA LEU A 55 3.50 4.65 -10.90
C LEU A 55 3.98 3.42 -10.13
N ASN A 56 4.93 2.66 -10.68
CA ASN A 56 5.45 1.47 -10.01
C ASN A 56 6.08 1.81 -8.64
N ILE A 57 6.86 2.89 -8.57
CA ILE A 57 7.46 3.37 -7.31
C ILE A 57 6.37 3.87 -6.35
N MET A 58 5.41 4.67 -6.83
CA MET A 58 4.29 5.13 -5.99
C MET A 58 3.51 3.96 -5.38
N LEU A 59 3.17 2.96 -6.18
CA LEU A 59 2.40 1.79 -5.73
C LEU A 59 3.16 0.98 -4.68
N ASN A 60 4.48 0.80 -4.86
CA ASN A 60 5.32 0.12 -3.88
C ASN A 60 5.40 0.90 -2.56
N VAL A 61 5.60 2.22 -2.61
CA VAL A 61 5.66 3.06 -1.40
C VAL A 61 4.32 3.08 -0.65
N LEU A 62 3.21 3.30 -1.35
CA LEU A 62 1.87 3.27 -0.76
C LEU A 62 1.57 1.91 -0.13
N SER A 63 2.00 0.83 -0.78
CA SER A 63 1.87 -0.51 -0.24
C SER A 63 2.58 -0.63 1.11
N VAL A 64 3.86 -0.28 1.19
CA VAL A 64 4.63 -0.35 2.46
C VAL A 64 3.96 0.46 3.57
N ILE A 65 3.45 1.67 3.27
CA ILE A 65 2.76 2.52 4.26
C ILE A 65 1.49 1.84 4.78
N VAL A 66 0.62 1.35 3.91
CA VAL A 66 -0.64 0.69 4.30
C VAL A 66 -0.37 -0.59 5.09
N HIS A 67 0.67 -1.34 4.71
CA HIS A 67 1.08 -2.55 5.42
C HIS A 67 1.68 -2.22 6.80
N GLY A 68 2.46 -1.14 6.89
CA GLY A 68 2.99 -0.62 8.14
C GLY A 68 1.88 -0.16 9.09
N VAL A 69 0.87 0.58 8.59
CA VAL A 69 -0.31 0.96 9.38
C VAL A 69 -1.07 -0.27 9.86
N ARG A 70 -1.23 -1.29 9.01
CA ARG A 70 -1.88 -2.55 9.39
C ARG A 70 -1.13 -3.24 10.52
N LEU A 71 0.19 -3.38 10.42
CA LEU A 71 1.01 -3.99 11.46
C LEU A 71 0.99 -3.15 12.74
N ASN A 72 1.16 -1.83 12.64
CA ASN A 72 1.09 -0.91 13.78
C ASN A 72 -0.25 -1.00 14.50
N THR A 73 -1.36 -1.08 13.76
CA THR A 73 -2.70 -1.23 14.35
C THR A 73 -2.88 -2.58 15.03
N LEU A 74 -2.35 -3.66 14.45
CA LEU A 74 -2.45 -5.01 15.04
C LEU A 74 -1.53 -5.19 16.25
N GLU A 75 -0.31 -4.66 16.21
CA GLU A 75 0.64 -4.73 17.33
C GLU A 75 0.19 -3.86 18.50
N PHE A 76 -0.32 -2.64 18.25
CA PHE A 76 -0.92 -1.81 19.31
C PHE A 76 -2.25 -2.36 19.82
N SER A 77 -3.15 -2.83 18.94
CA SER A 77 -4.44 -3.42 19.37
C SER A 77 -4.26 -4.71 20.16
N SER A 78 -3.24 -5.51 19.84
CA SER A 78 -2.93 -6.77 20.52
C SER A 78 -2.29 -6.53 21.90
N HIS A 79 -1.30 -5.64 22.00
CA HIS A 79 -0.64 -5.35 23.28
C HIS A 79 -1.49 -4.52 24.25
N LEU A 80 -2.40 -3.68 23.77
CA LEU A 80 -3.30 -2.89 24.63
C LEU A 80 -4.50 -3.69 25.16
N GLY A 81 -4.71 -4.93 24.71
CA GLY A 81 -5.91 -5.70 25.09
C GLY A 81 -7.21 -4.96 24.77
N MET A 82 -7.19 -4.11 23.74
CA MET A 82 -8.34 -3.27 23.37
C MET A 82 -9.45 -4.18 22.84
N ALA A 83 -10.43 -4.47 23.70
CA ALA A 83 -11.75 -4.84 23.22
C ALA A 83 -12.31 -3.60 22.53
N TRP A 84 -12.53 -3.67 21.21
CA TRP A 84 -13.23 -2.64 20.42
C TRP A 84 -14.72 -2.48 20.82
N SER A 85 -15.07 -2.91 22.03
CA SER A 85 -16.34 -2.71 22.71
C SER A 85 -16.11 -1.72 23.85
N GLY A 86 -16.31 -0.43 23.56
CA GLY A 86 -16.23 0.66 24.53
C GLY A 86 -17.50 1.50 24.47
N TYR A 87 -18.02 1.92 25.64
CA TYR A 87 -19.15 2.83 25.71
C TYR A 87 -18.66 4.26 25.42
N LYS A 88 -19.30 4.95 24.47
CA LYS A 88 -18.96 6.33 24.11
C LYS A 88 -19.25 7.25 25.30
N TYR A 89 -18.21 7.88 25.85
CA TYR A 89 -18.37 8.84 26.95
C TYR A 89 -19.21 10.02 26.48
N GLN A 90 -20.41 10.18 27.06
CA GLN A 90 -21.24 11.37 26.90
C GLN A 90 -21.05 12.24 28.15
N PRO A 91 -20.32 13.37 28.06
CA PRO A 91 -20.20 14.28 29.19
C PRO A 91 -21.57 14.90 29.52
N PHE A 92 -21.83 15.13 30.80
CA PHE A 92 -23.00 15.89 31.22
C PHE A 92 -22.88 17.32 30.68
N SER A 93 -23.81 17.71 29.82
CA SER A 93 -23.98 19.09 29.37
C SER A 93 -25.06 19.73 30.23
N GLU A 94 -24.68 20.69 31.06
CA GLU A 94 -25.64 21.64 31.62
C GLU A 94 -26.07 22.58 30.51
N THR A 95 -27.17 22.25 29.85
CA THR A 95 -27.92 23.26 29.10
C THR A 95 -28.50 24.21 30.14
N VAL A 96 -27.81 25.32 30.39
CA VAL A 96 -28.39 26.48 31.08
C VAL A 96 -29.55 26.95 30.20
N ASN A 97 -30.75 26.46 30.52
CA ASN A 97 -32.00 26.94 29.93
C ASN A 97 -32.25 28.35 30.47
N ASN A 98 -32.32 29.30 29.56
CA ASN A 98 -32.76 30.68 29.78
C ASN A 98 -34.28 30.71 29.94
#